data_AF-A0AAV3TX62-F1
#
_entry.id   AF-A0AAV3TX62-F1
#
_cell.length_a   1.000
_cell.length_b   1.000
_cell.length_c   1.000
_cell.angle_alpha   90.00
_cell.angle_beta   90.00
_cell.angle_gamma   90.00
#
_symmetry.space_group_name_H-M   'P 1'
#
loop_
_entity.id
_entity.type
_entity.pdbx_description
1 polymer ?
#
loop_
_entity_poly.entity_id
_entity_poly.type
_entity_poly.pdbx_seq_one_letter_code
_entity_poly.pdbx_strand_id
1 'polypeptide(L)'
;MKKIVFLLTSFQLLTGLLLTGCVAGGENARAPVVVVLSYEDFGPQVMAHEALGMQWWQWQTHGDSRPTEYDIKVAVFQGSGDEVKSLYPVVEHKTQDYRYITYQNAINYLDSAIVENALPIVTERLMDTRAC
;
A
#
# COMPACT_ATOMS: atom_id res chain seq x y z
N MET A 1 70.19 11.83 -27.31
CA MET A 1 69.47 10.95 -28.26
C MET A 1 69.78 9.50 -27.88
N LYS A 2 68.85 8.79 -27.23
CA LYS A 2 68.96 7.35 -26.93
C LYS A 2 67.71 6.69 -27.51
N LYS A 3 67.92 5.75 -28.43
CA LYS A 3 66.86 4.98 -29.09
C LYS A 3 66.42 3.87 -28.15
N ILE A 4 65.13 3.77 -27.87
CA ILE A 4 64.51 2.62 -27.21
C ILE A 4 63.73 1.87 -28.30
N VAL A 5 64.11 0.62 -28.52
CA VAL A 5 63.40 -0.37 -29.32
C VAL A 5 62.80 -1.35 -28.34
N PHE A 6 61.50 -1.65 -28.42
CA PHE A 6 60.99 -2.97 -28.11
C PHE A 6 59.73 -3.26 -28.94
N LEU A 7 59.88 -4.21 -29.86
CA LEU A 7 58.82 -4.97 -30.54
C LEU A 7 58.09 -5.87 -29.54
N LEU A 8 56.82 -6.22 -29.85
CA LEU A 8 56.22 -7.59 -29.89
C LEU A 8 54.69 -7.44 -29.72
N THR A 9 53.87 -7.36 -30.78
CA THR A 9 53.29 -8.43 -31.61
C THR A 9 52.68 -9.63 -30.86
N SER A 10 51.34 -9.58 -30.74
CA SER A 10 50.38 -10.60 -31.25
C SER A 10 49.88 -11.77 -30.36
N PHE A 11 48.54 -11.82 -30.26
CA PHE A 11 47.63 -12.97 -30.51
C PHE A 11 47.43 -14.12 -29.49
N GLN A 12 46.19 -14.16 -28.97
CA GLN A 12 45.22 -15.28 -28.90
C GLN A 12 44.78 -15.87 -27.55
N LEU A 13 43.43 -15.91 -27.46
CA LEU A 13 42.51 -16.86 -26.83
C LEU A 13 42.72 -17.26 -25.37
N LEU A 14 41.73 -16.91 -24.53
CA LEU A 14 41.11 -17.93 -23.68
C LEU A 14 39.62 -17.67 -23.46
N THR A 15 38.85 -18.69 -23.80
CA THR A 15 37.41 -18.89 -23.68
C THR A 15 36.99 -18.87 -22.21
N GLY A 16 35.90 -18.16 -21.90
CA GLY A 16 35.25 -18.18 -20.59
C GLY A 16 33.75 -17.95 -20.76
N LEU A 17 33.04 -19.02 -21.11
CA LEU A 17 31.59 -19.08 -21.21
C LEU A 17 30.98 -18.97 -19.81
N LEU A 18 30.64 -17.75 -19.36
CA LEU A 18 29.83 -17.55 -18.16
C LEU A 18 28.35 -17.63 -18.54
N LEU A 19 27.82 -18.85 -18.50
CA LEU A 19 26.38 -19.07 -18.35
C LEU A 19 26.01 -18.72 -16.90
N THR A 20 25.93 -17.43 -16.59
CA THR A 20 25.12 -16.97 -15.46
C THR A 20 23.67 -17.10 -15.86
N GLY A 21 23.11 -18.29 -15.64
CA GLY A 21 21.67 -18.47 -15.62
C GLY A 21 21.10 -17.63 -14.49
N CYS A 22 20.46 -16.51 -14.82
CA CYS A 22 19.46 -15.94 -13.93
C CYS A 22 18.27 -16.91 -13.94
N VAL A 23 18.29 -17.93 -13.07
CA VAL A 23 17.04 -18.55 -12.63
C VAL A 23 16.42 -17.56 -11.64
N ALA A 24 15.82 -16.51 -12.18
CA ALA A 24 14.77 -15.83 -11.46
C ALA A 24 13.58 -16.79 -11.51
N GLY A 25 13.50 -17.67 -10.51
CA GLY A 25 12.23 -18.25 -10.12
C GLY A 25 11.33 -17.12 -9.64
N GLY A 26 10.88 -16.29 -10.59
CA GLY A 26 9.83 -15.33 -10.39
C GLY A 26 8.57 -16.14 -10.26
N GLU A 27 8.26 -16.53 -9.03
CA GLU A 27 6.88 -16.71 -8.64
C GLU A 27 6.19 -15.44 -9.15
N ASN A 28 5.26 -15.58 -10.10
CA ASN A 28 4.44 -14.47 -10.56
C ASN A 28 3.61 -14.03 -9.36
N ALA A 29 4.21 -13.25 -8.45
CA ALA A 29 3.55 -12.58 -7.36
C ALA A 29 2.56 -11.67 -8.05
N ARG A 30 1.31 -12.12 -8.08
CA ARG A 30 0.23 -11.39 -8.71
C ARG A 30 0.10 -10.09 -7.94
N ALA A 31 0.19 -8.97 -8.65
CA ALA A 31 0.03 -7.64 -8.06
C ALA A 31 -1.22 -7.61 -7.16
N PRO A 32 -1.17 -6.93 -6.01
CA PRO A 32 -2.26 -6.92 -5.05
C PRO A 32 -3.49 -6.27 -5.71
N VAL A 33 -4.65 -6.85 -5.43
CA VAL A 33 -5.92 -6.23 -5.80
C VAL A 33 -6.23 -5.21 -4.71
N VAL A 34 -6.38 -3.95 -5.09
CA VAL A 34 -6.61 -2.85 -4.16
C VAL A 34 -7.80 -2.00 -4.63
N VAL A 35 -8.69 -1.70 -3.70
CA VAL A 35 -9.73 -0.67 -3.85
C VAL A 35 -9.41 0.44 -2.86
N VAL A 36 -9.44 1.69 -3.33
CA VAL A 36 -9.21 2.87 -2.48
C VAL A 36 -10.54 3.52 -2.18
N LEU A 37 -10.86 3.61 -0.90
CA LEU A 37 -12.09 4.20 -0.38
C LEU A 37 -11.78 5.40 0.51
N SER A 38 -12.81 6.15 0.86
CA SER A 38 -12.76 7.23 1.85
C SER A 38 -12.85 6.62 3.25
N TYR A 39 -12.31 7.30 4.28
CA TYR A 39 -12.49 6.86 5.66
C TYR A 39 -13.98 6.74 6.03
N GLU A 40 -14.79 7.69 5.57
CA GLU A 40 -16.22 7.81 5.89
C GLU A 40 -17.07 6.71 5.23
N ASP A 41 -16.52 5.98 4.25
CA ASP A 41 -17.19 4.82 3.65
C ASP A 41 -17.28 3.64 4.64
N PHE A 42 -16.50 3.69 5.72
CA PHE A 42 -16.58 2.78 6.86
C PHE A 42 -17.40 3.36 8.02
N GLY A 43 -18.05 4.51 7.84
CA GLY A 43 -18.88 5.14 8.86
C GLY A 43 -18.16 6.21 9.69
N PRO A 44 -18.82 6.77 10.72
CA PRO A 44 -18.26 7.83 11.53
C PRO A 44 -17.09 7.31 12.39
N GLN A 45 -16.17 8.20 12.79
CA GLN A 45 -14.99 7.85 13.62
C GLN A 45 -15.33 6.99 14.83
N VAL A 46 -16.43 7.29 15.54
CA VAL A 46 -16.84 6.53 16.74
C VAL A 46 -17.07 5.04 16.46
N MET A 47 -17.37 4.67 15.20
CA MET A 47 -17.53 3.29 14.75
C MET A 47 -16.28 2.75 14.05
N ALA A 48 -15.60 3.56 13.23
CA ALA A 48 -14.55 3.08 12.33
C ALA A 48 -13.15 3.04 12.98
N HIS A 49 -12.95 3.75 14.10
CA HIS A 49 -11.60 3.96 14.64
C HIS A 49 -10.89 2.69 15.11
N GLU A 50 -11.62 1.66 15.55
CA GLU A 50 -11.01 0.39 15.93
C GLU A 50 -10.42 -0.35 14.70
N ALA A 51 -11.07 -0.21 13.54
CA ALA A 51 -10.65 -0.87 12.30
C ALA A 51 -9.58 -0.05 11.55
N LEU A 52 -9.69 1.28 11.54
CA LEU A 52 -8.90 2.17 10.67
C LEU A 52 -7.96 3.12 11.42
N GLY A 53 -8.06 3.18 12.74
CA GLY A 53 -7.45 4.22 13.57
C GLY A 53 -8.22 5.53 13.51
N MET A 54 -7.67 6.56 14.13
CA MET A 54 -8.33 7.87 14.27
C MET A 54 -8.53 8.58 12.92
N GLN A 55 -9.60 9.37 12.82
CA GLN A 55 -9.94 10.21 11.66
C GLN A 55 -9.17 11.54 11.67
N TRP A 56 -7.89 11.48 11.98
CA TRP A 56 -6.91 12.55 11.81
C TRP A 56 -5.59 11.94 11.32
N TRP A 57 -4.67 12.76 10.85
CA TRP A 57 -3.41 12.29 10.29
C TRP A 57 -2.67 11.33 11.23
N GLN A 58 -2.22 10.18 10.73
CA GLN A 58 -1.60 9.15 11.59
C GLN A 58 -0.29 9.58 12.26
N TRP A 59 0.37 10.63 11.75
CA TRP A 59 1.57 11.22 12.36
C TRP A 59 1.25 12.24 13.47
N GLN A 60 -0.02 12.61 13.64
CA GLN A 60 -0.46 13.49 14.73
C GLN A 60 -0.86 12.69 15.96
N THR A 61 -0.58 13.24 17.15
CA THR A 61 -0.99 12.66 18.43
C THR A 61 -2.45 12.94 18.78
N HIS A 62 -3.05 13.96 18.16
CA HIS A 62 -4.44 14.35 18.30
C HIS A 62 -4.92 15.06 17.03
N GLY A 63 -6.23 15.14 16.83
CA GLY A 63 -6.82 15.99 15.79
C GLY A 63 -6.73 17.48 16.12
N ASP A 64 -7.09 18.32 15.16
CA ASP A 64 -7.06 19.76 15.30
C ASP A 64 -8.18 20.25 16.24
N SER A 65 -7.92 21.35 16.96
CA SER A 65 -8.90 21.92 17.90
C SER A 65 -10.14 22.50 17.22
N ARG A 66 -10.10 22.68 15.89
CA ARG A 66 -11.24 23.10 15.07
C ARG A 66 -11.67 21.93 14.19
N PRO A 67 -12.96 21.82 13.86
CA PRO A 67 -13.43 20.84 12.88
C PRO A 67 -12.60 20.95 11.61
N THR A 68 -11.93 19.86 11.26
CA THR A 68 -11.03 19.75 10.12
C THR A 68 -11.35 18.44 9.43
N GLU A 69 -11.53 18.50 8.11
CA GLU A 69 -11.66 17.30 7.28
C GLU A 69 -10.26 16.84 6.88
N TYR A 70 -9.94 15.61 7.22
CA TYR A 70 -8.68 14.97 6.87
C TYR A 70 -8.89 14.08 5.66
N ASP A 71 -8.13 14.30 4.59
CA ASP A 71 -8.22 13.48 3.37
C ASP A 71 -7.52 12.13 3.56
N ILE A 72 -8.13 11.28 4.37
CA ILE A 72 -7.64 9.94 4.69
C ILE A 72 -8.25 8.94 3.71
N LYS A 73 -7.39 8.20 3.03
CA LYS A 73 -7.77 7.14 2.09
C LYS A 73 -7.59 5.78 2.75
N VAL A 74 -8.43 4.83 2.41
CA VAL A 74 -8.36 3.45 2.91
C VAL A 74 -8.07 2.52 1.74
N ALA A 75 -6.88 1.93 1.72
CA ALA A 75 -6.51 0.87 0.81
C ALA A 75 -7.04 -0.46 1.35
N VAL A 76 -8.14 -0.94 0.77
CA VAL A 76 -8.68 -2.28 1.01
C VAL A 76 -8.00 -3.24 0.04
N PHE A 77 -7.31 -4.26 0.54
CA PHE A 77 -6.45 -5.08 -0.31
C PHE A 77 -6.57 -6.59 -0.10
N GLN A 78 -6.30 -7.33 -1.18
CA GLN A 78 -5.97 -8.76 -1.14
C GLN A 78 -4.52 -8.95 -1.59
N GLY A 79 -3.74 -9.72 -0.81
CA GLY A 79 -2.33 -10.01 -1.10
C GLY A 79 -1.38 -9.40 -0.07
N SER A 80 -0.18 -9.03 -0.52
CA SER A 80 0.90 -8.53 0.36
C SER A 80 0.66 -7.09 0.80
N GLY A 81 0.56 -6.87 2.11
CA GLY A 81 0.44 -5.52 2.67
C GLY A 81 1.67 -4.64 2.45
N ASP A 82 2.87 -5.23 2.38
CA ASP A 82 4.10 -4.47 2.16
C ASP A 82 4.18 -3.91 0.72
N GLU A 83 3.70 -4.68 -0.25
CA GLU A 83 3.57 -4.21 -1.64
C GLU A 83 2.53 -3.08 -1.73
N VAL A 84 1.39 -3.23 -1.05
CA VAL A 84 0.35 -2.19 -0.98
C VAL A 84 0.90 -0.91 -0.35
N LYS A 85 1.64 -0.98 0.75
CA LYS A 85 2.27 0.20 1.38
C LYS A 85 3.30 0.87 0.48
N SER A 86 3.99 0.11 -0.37
CA SER A 86 4.91 0.65 -1.36
C SER A 86 4.17 1.44 -2.45
N LEU A 87 3.01 0.93 -2.90
CA LEU A 87 2.18 1.55 -3.93
C LEU A 87 1.35 2.74 -3.40
N TYR A 88 0.91 2.68 -2.15
CA TYR A 88 0.03 3.65 -1.51
C TYR A 88 0.67 4.21 -0.23
N PRO A 89 1.82 4.90 -0.31
CA PRO A 89 2.60 5.24 0.87
C PRO A 89 1.95 6.36 1.71
N VAL A 90 2.27 6.39 3.00
CA VAL A 90 2.00 7.53 3.88
C VAL A 90 3.08 8.58 3.67
N VAL A 91 2.69 9.81 3.32
CA VAL A 91 3.64 10.89 3.03
C VAL A 91 3.18 12.19 3.68
N GLU A 92 3.70 12.44 4.89
CA GLU A 92 3.32 13.59 5.74
C GLU A 92 3.45 14.94 5.02
N HIS A 93 4.60 15.20 4.38
CA HIS A 93 4.84 16.46 3.68
C HIS A 93 3.96 16.68 2.44
N LYS A 94 3.20 15.66 2.02
CA LYS A 94 2.19 15.73 0.94
C LYS A 94 0.76 15.59 1.46
N THR A 95 0.56 15.58 2.78
CA THR A 95 -0.75 15.32 3.41
C THR A 95 -1.43 14.09 2.82
N GLN A 96 -0.65 13.03 2.58
CA GLN A 96 -1.13 11.78 1.99
C GLN A 96 -1.17 10.70 3.08
N ASP A 97 -2.36 10.32 3.50
CA ASP A 97 -2.58 9.33 4.54
C ASP A 97 -3.39 8.15 3.99
N TYR A 98 -2.72 7.02 3.83
CA TYR A 98 -3.38 5.74 3.55
C TYR A 98 -3.46 4.90 4.82
N ARG A 99 -4.66 4.41 5.10
CA ARG A 99 -4.92 3.31 6.03
C ARG A 99 -5.03 2.02 5.26
N TYR A 100 -4.62 0.94 5.89
CA TYR A 100 -4.52 -0.35 5.23
C TYR A 100 -5.37 -1.34 5.99
N ILE A 101 -6.28 -1.98 5.27
CA ILE A 101 -7.12 -3.04 5.82
C ILE A 101 -7.20 -4.17 4.80
N THR A 102 -7.09 -5.40 5.26
CA THR A 102 -7.28 -6.55 4.37
C THR A 102 -8.74 -6.61 3.95
N TYR A 103 -9.01 -7.12 2.75
CA TYR A 103 -10.37 -7.33 2.26
C TYR A 103 -11.22 -8.13 3.26
N GLN A 104 -10.68 -9.21 3.83
CA GLN A 104 -11.41 -10.02 4.80
C GLN A 104 -11.78 -9.21 6.07
N ASN A 105 -10.86 -8.39 6.58
CA ASN A 105 -11.14 -7.58 7.76
C ASN A 105 -12.15 -6.47 7.45
N ALA A 106 -12.08 -5.87 6.26
CA ALA A 106 -13.05 -4.88 5.81
C ALA A 106 -14.46 -5.48 5.71
N ILE A 107 -14.62 -6.63 5.08
CA ILE A 107 -15.92 -7.32 4.98
C ILE A 107 -16.44 -7.71 6.37
N ASN A 108 -15.59 -8.28 7.24
CA ASN A 108 -16.00 -8.65 8.59
C ASN A 108 -16.48 -7.43 9.40
N TYR A 109 -15.76 -6.31 9.28
CA TYR A 109 -16.14 -5.05 9.91
C TYR A 109 -17.50 -4.56 9.39
N LEU A 110 -17.66 -4.47 8.07
CA LEU A 110 -18.88 -3.98 7.44
C LEU A 110 -20.07 -4.87 7.79
N ASP A 111 -19.93 -6.19 7.71
CA ASP A 111 -20.98 -7.15 8.08
C ASP A 111 -21.41 -6.96 9.53
N SER A 112 -20.45 -6.83 10.46
CA SER A 112 -20.74 -6.63 11.88
C SER A 112 -21.47 -5.30 12.13
N ALA A 113 -20.99 -4.21 11.53
CA ALA A 113 -21.57 -2.88 11.68
C ALA A 113 -22.98 -2.79 11.05
N ILE A 114 -23.20 -3.44 9.90
CA ILE A 114 -24.51 -3.50 9.23
C ILE A 114 -25.51 -4.29 10.10
N VAL A 115 -25.09 -5.41 10.68
CA VAL A 115 -25.95 -6.23 11.56
C VAL A 115 -26.31 -5.48 12.85
N GLU A 116 -25.36 -4.75 13.43
CA GLU A 116 -25.61 -3.93 14.62
C GLU A 116 -26.66 -2.84 14.33
N ASN A 117 -26.60 -2.25 13.13
CA ASN A 117 -27.55 -1.24 12.66
C ASN A 117 -27.77 -0.10 13.68
N ALA A 118 -26.70 0.32 14.35
CA ALA A 118 -26.76 1.33 15.42
C ALA A 118 -27.37 2.65 14.94
N LEU A 119 -27.16 3.00 13.66
CA LEU A 119 -27.71 4.20 13.01
C LEU A 119 -28.16 3.86 11.57
N PRO A 120 -29.48 3.78 11.29
CA PRO A 120 -29.98 3.33 9.98
C PRO A 120 -29.43 4.10 8.77
N ILE A 121 -29.29 5.43 8.88
CA ILE A 121 -28.74 6.26 7.80
C ILE A 121 -27.27 5.95 7.49
N VAL A 122 -26.51 5.51 8.49
CA VAL A 122 -25.12 5.07 8.31
C VAL A 122 -25.10 3.67 7.70
N THR A 123 -25.98 2.78 8.15
CA THR A 123 -26.09 1.41 7.66
C THR A 123 -26.31 1.34 6.15
N GLU A 124 -27.16 2.19 5.58
CA GLU A 124 -27.36 2.25 4.12
C GLU A 124 -26.04 2.51 3.38
N ARG A 125 -25.24 3.48 3.85
CA ARG A 125 -23.92 3.77 3.27
C ARG A 125 -22.96 2.59 3.44
N LEU A 126 -22.96 1.91 4.58
CA LEU A 126 -22.11 0.73 4.81
C LEU A 126 -22.47 -0.41 3.85
N MET A 127 -23.76 -0.59 3.54
CA MET A 127 -24.23 -1.58 2.57
C MET A 127 -23.72 -1.26 1.15
N ASP A 128 -23.74 0.01 0.75
CA ASP A 128 -23.18 0.47 -0.53
C ASP A 128 -21.67 0.21 -0.61
N THR A 129 -20.93 0.55 0.45
CA THR A 129 -19.49 0.27 0.54
C THR A 129 -19.19 -1.22 0.42
N ARG A 130 -19.98 -2.08 1.08
CA ARG A 130 -19.83 -3.54 1.08
C ARG A 130 -20.16 -4.18 -0.27
N ALA A 131 -20.92 -3.50 -1.13
CA ALA A 131 -21.29 -3.97 -2.46
C ALA A 131 -20.24 -3.64 -3.55
N CYS A 132 -19.27 -2.78 -3.25
CA CYS A 132 -18.14 -2.43 -4.12
C CYS A 132 -17.09 -3.55 -4.19
#